data_AF-A0A6J7MM10-F1
#
_entry.id   AF-A0A6J7MM10-F1
#
_cell.length_a   1.000
_cell.length_b   1.000
_cell.length_c   1.000
_cell.angle_alpha   90.00
_cell.angle_beta   90.00
_cell.angle_gamma   90.00
#
_symmetry.space_group_name_H-M   'P 1'
#
loop_
_entity.id
_entity.type
_entity.pdbx_description
1 polymer ?
#
loop_
_entity_poly.entity_id
_entity_poly.type
_entity_poly.pdbx_seq_one_letter_code
_entity_poly.pdbx_strand_id
1 'polypeptide(L)' 'MVYAQALTSTPPKATESMVVDLRNAGYNDGEILEINQVVAYFAYANRTVLGLGCSTEGDIIGLSPNDSNNPDDWSHS' A
#
# COMPACT_ATOMS: atom_id res chain seq x y z
N MET A 1 -2.35 -1.75 12.97
CA MET A 1 -1.55 -0.67 12.32
C MET A 1 -0.06 -0.67 12.66
N VAL A 2 0.40 -1.30 13.76
CA VAL A 2 1.83 -1.30 14.17
C VAL A 2 2.77 -1.95 13.15
N TYR A 3 2.40 -3.11 12.59
CA TYR A 3 3.22 -3.82 11.60
C TYR A 3 3.48 -2.99 10.33
N ALA A 4 2.41 -2.44 9.74
CA ALA A 4 2.51 -1.66 8.51
C ALA A 4 3.39 -0.41 8.69
N GLN A 5 3.20 0.32 9.79
CA GLN A 5 4.02 1.48 10.11
C GLN A 5 5.49 1.11 10.29
N ALA A 6 5.78 0.04 11.02
CA ALA A 6 7.15 -0.43 11.21
C ALA A 6 7.81 -0.79 9.87
N LEU A 7 7.12 -1.56 9.03
CA LEU A 7 7.63 -1.99 7.72
C LEU A 7 7.83 -0.80 6.74
N THR A 8 6.98 0.22 6.79
CA THR A 8 7.13 1.43 5.97
C THR A 8 8.24 2.35 6.46
N SER A 9 8.28 2.69 7.76
CA SER A 9 9.19 3.71 8.30
C SER A 9 10.57 3.18 8.66
N THR A 10 10.69 1.94 9.13
CA THR A 10 11.96 1.33 9.50
C THR A 10 11.86 -0.19 9.35
N PRO A 11 12.04 -0.76 8.15
CA PRO A 11 11.81 -2.19 7.89
C PRO A 11 12.46 -3.15 8.91
N PRO A 12 13.69 -2.90 9.42
CA PRO A 12 14.28 -3.74 10.46
C PRO A 12 13.52 -3.78 11.81
N LYS A 13 12.57 -2.88 12.05
CA LYS A 13 11.71 -2.86 13.25
C LYS A 13 10.46 -3.73 13.10
N ALA A 14 10.15 -4.24 11.91
CA ALA A 14 9.10 -5.25 11.77
C ALA A 14 9.61 -6.56 12.37
N THR A 15 9.00 -7.02 13.47
CA THR A 15 9.45 -8.20 14.22
C THR A 15 8.47 -9.36 14.12
N GLU A 16 8.92 -10.56 14.47
CA GLU A 16 8.07 -11.75 14.59
C GLU A 16 6.91 -11.54 15.57
N SER A 17 7.12 -10.81 16.67
CA SER A 17 6.05 -10.48 17.63
C SER A 17 4.87 -9.78 16.94
N MET A 18 5.15 -8.87 16.00
CA MET A 18 4.09 -8.18 15.26
C MET A 18 3.36 -9.11 14.29
N VAL A 19 4.04 -10.13 13.76
CA VAL A 19 3.41 -11.20 12.96
C VAL A 19 2.51 -12.06 13.83
N VAL A 20 2.94 -12.40 15.05
CA VAL A 20 2.12 -13.10 16.04
C VAL A 20 0.89 -12.27 16.41
N ASP A 21 1.03 -10.96 16.58
CA ASP A 21 -0.10 -10.07 16.86
C ASP A 21 -1.12 -10.06 15.72
N LEU A 22 -0.67 -10.12 14.46
CA LEU A 22 -1.58 -10.27 13.31
C LEU A 22 -2.31 -11.61 13.33
N ARG A 23 -1.63 -12.71 13.68
CA ARG A 23 -2.30 -14.01 13.85
C ARG A 23 -3.34 -13.97 14.96
N ASN A 24 -3.01 -13.35 16.09
CA ASN A 24 -3.93 -13.17 17.22
C ASN A 24 -5.13 -12.29 16.86
N ALA A 25 -4.98 -11.40 15.88
CA ALA A 25 -6.07 -10.60 15.33
C ALA A 25 -6.97 -11.38 14.34
N GLY A 26 -6.65 -12.64 14.04
CA GLY A 26 -7.46 -13.53 13.21
C GLY A 26 -6.96 -13.71 11.77
N TYR A 27 -5.82 -13.11 11.40
CA TYR A 27 -5.26 -13.27 10.06
C TYR A 27 -4.48 -14.58 9.94
N ASN A 28 -4.68 -15.30 8.84
CA ASN A 28 -3.85 -16.44 8.48
C ASN A 28 -2.55 -16.01 7.79
N ASP A 29 -1.59 -16.94 7.63
CA ASP A 29 -0.28 -16.62 7.06
C ASP A 29 -0.34 -16.09 5.60
N GLY A 30 -1.34 -16.51 4.83
CA GLY A 30 -1.59 -15.97 3.48
C GLY A 30 -2.04 -14.52 3.51
N GLU A 31 -2.99 -14.18 4.39
CA GLU A 31 -3.45 -12.79 4.57
C GLU A 31 -2.32 -11.89 5.12
N ILE A 32 -1.47 -12.43 6.01
CA ILE A 32 -0.30 -11.71 6.51
C ILE A 32 0.73 -11.47 5.40
N LEU A 33 0.92 -12.43 4.50
CA LEU A 33 1.76 -12.26 3.32
C LEU A 33 1.21 -11.15 2.42
N GLU A 34 -0.10 -11.12 2.17
CA GLU A 34 -0.74 -10.06 1.38
C GLU A 34 -0.57 -8.68 2.04
N ILE A 35 -0.76 -8.59 3.36
CA ILE A 35 -0.48 -7.36 4.13
C ILE A 35 0.97 -6.92 3.93
N ASN A 36 1.94 -7.83 4.04
CA ASN A 36 3.35 -7.51 3.83
C ASN A 36 3.60 -7.00 2.42
N GLN A 37 3.08 -7.68 1.40
CA GLN A 37 3.27 -7.35 0.00
C GLN A 37 2.71 -5.96 -0.34
N VAL A 38 1.47 -5.66 0.09
CA VAL A 38 0.85 -4.35 -0.16
C VAL A 38 1.66 -3.24 0.53
N VAL A 39 2.03 -3.42 1.79
CA VAL A 39 2.82 -2.42 2.53
C VAL A 39 4.19 -2.19 1.88
N ALA A 40 4.88 -3.27 1.47
CA ALA A 40 6.17 -3.19 0.81
C ALA A 40 6.08 -2.50 -0.56
N TYR A 41 5.04 -2.81 -1.34
CA TYR A 41 4.81 -2.19 -2.64
C TYR A 41 4.62 -0.68 -2.53
N PHE A 42 3.74 -0.22 -1.65
CA PHE A 42 3.54 1.21 -1.43
C PHE A 42 4.79 1.89 -0.85
N ALA A 43 5.53 1.21 0.03
CA ALA A 43 6.80 1.75 0.53
C ALA A 43 7.84 1.92 -0.61
N TYR A 44 7.90 1.01 -1.58
CA TYR A 44 8.73 1.15 -2.78
C TYR A 44 8.25 2.32 -3.64
N ALA A 45 6.98 2.34 -4.02
CA ALA A 45 6.41 3.38 -4.88
C ALA A 45 6.62 4.78 -4.29
N ASN A 46 6.33 4.94 -2.99
CA ASN A 46 6.49 6.20 -2.28
C ASN A 46 7.97 6.63 -2.22
N ARG A 47 8.90 5.71 -1.96
CA ARG A 47 10.34 6.05 -1.95
C ARG A 47 10.87 6.42 -3.33
N THR A 48 10.35 5.81 -4.39
CA THR A 48 10.69 6.17 -5.77
C THR A 48 10.25 7.60 -6.09
N VAL A 49 8.98 7.94 -5.84
CA VAL A 49 8.42 9.28 -6.07
C VAL A 49 9.14 10.34 -5.24
N LEU A 50 9.31 10.08 -3.94
CA LEU A 50 10.01 11.01 -3.03
C LEU A 50 11.49 11.16 -3.38
N GLY A 51 12.17 10.08 -3.72
CA GLY A 51 13.60 10.09 -4.05
C GLY A 51 13.92 10.80 -5.35
N LEU A 52 13.01 10.74 -6.33
CA LEU A 52 13.15 11.45 -7.61
C LEU A 52 12.66 12.91 -7.54
N GLY A 53 11.99 13.31 -6.46
CA GLY A 53 11.42 14.65 -6.33
C GLY A 53 10.27 14.91 -7.30
N CYS A 54 9.50 13.87 -7.65
CA CYS A 54 8.35 14.01 -8.53
C CYS A 54 7.34 15.02 -7.94
N SER A 55 6.89 15.96 -8.77
CA SER A 55 5.84 16.91 -8.42
C SER A 55 4.50 16.40 -8.95
N THR A 56 3.43 16.65 -8.20
CA THR A 56 2.04 16.47 -8.68
C THR A 56 1.48 17.74 -9.30
N GLU A 57 2.29 18.81 -9.41
CA GLU A 57 1.89 20.06 -10.04
C GLU A 57 1.66 19.85 -11.55
N GLY A 58 0.43 20.09 -11.99
CA GLY A 58 0.03 19.90 -13.39
C GLY A 58 -0.47 18.49 -13.72
N ASP A 59 -0.39 17.53 -12.79
CA ASP A 59 -0.97 16.20 -12.97
C ASP A 59 -2.49 16.22 -12.78
N ILE A 60 -3.21 15.46 -13.60
CA ILE A 60 -4.63 15.16 -13.39
C ILE A 60 -4.70 14.03 -12.36
N ILE A 61 -4.80 14.40 -11.09
CA ILE A 61 -4.93 13.42 -9.99
C ILE A 61 -6.33 12.80 -10.03
N GLY A 62 -6.39 11.47 -10.02
CA GLY A 62 -7.66 10.75 -9.87
C GLY A 62 -8.39 10.47 -11.17
N LEU A 63 -7.71 9.93 -12.18
CA LEU A 63 -8.33 9.30 -13.35
C LEU A 63 -9.01 7.97 -12.94
N SER A 64 -9.97 8.01 -12.02
CA SER A 64 -10.94 6.94 -11.90
C SER A 64 -11.98 7.12 -13.01
N PRO A 65 -12.54 6.04 -13.58
CA PRO A 65 -13.57 6.17 -14.60
C PRO A 65 -14.69 7.09 -14.12
N ASN A 66 -15.13 8.00 -14.99
CA ASN A 66 -16.13 9.01 -14.64
C ASN A 66 -17.53 8.41 -14.42
N ASP A 67 -17.75 7.15 -14.80
CA ASP A 67 -19.01 6.44 -14.61
C ASP A 67 -18.88 5.28 -13.63
N SER A 68 -19.05 5.59 -12.34
CA SER A 68 -19.08 4.58 -11.27
C SER A 68 -20.27 3.61 -11.36
N ASN A 69 -21.24 3.84 -12.24
CA ASN A 69 -22.40 2.95 -12.42
C ASN A 69 -22.16 1.88 -13.48
N ASN A 70 -21.12 2.01 -14.29
CA ASN A 70 -20.72 1.01 -15.26
C ASN A 70 -19.39 0.37 -14.84
N PRO A 71 -19.40 -0.78 -14.15
CA PRO A 71 -18.17 -1.45 -13.69
C PRO A 71 -17.24 -1.90 -14.83
N ASP A 72 -17.74 -1.94 -16.07
CA ASP A 72 -16.98 -2.30 -17.28
C ASP A 72 -16.42 -1.06 -18.02
N ASP A 73 -16.77 0.16 -17.62
CA ASP A 73 -16.23 1.37 -18.21
C ASP A 73 -14.93 1.76 -17.51
N TRP A 74 -13.80 1.40 -18.13
CA TRP A 74 -12.47 1.81 -17.68
C TRP A 74 -11.88 2.92 -18.56
N SER A 75 -12.72 3.64 -19.32
CA SER A 75 -12.25 4.76 -20.12
C SER A 75 -11.90 5.98 -19.26
N HIS A 76 -10.84 6.70 -19.66
CA HIS A 76 -10.33 7.89 -18.97
C HIS A 76 -10.56 9.18 -19.78
N SER A 77 -11.48 9.16 -20.75
CA SER A 77 -11.78 10.27 -21.67
C SER A 77 -12.70 11.34 -21.09
#